data_AF-C6Q2N9-F1
#
_entry.id   AF-C6Q2N9-F1
#
_cell.length_a   1.000
_cell.length_b   1.000
_cell.length_c   1.000
_cell.angle_alpha   90.00
_cell.angle_beta   90.00
_cell.angle_gamma   90.00
#
_symmetry.space_group_name_H-M   'P 1'
#
loop_
_entity.id
_entity.type
_entity.pdbx_description
1 polymer ?
#
loop_
_entity_poly.entity_id
_entity_poly.type
_entity_poly.pdbx_seq_one_letter_code
_entity_poly.pdbx_strand_id
1 'polypeptide(L)'
;MEEANELRTKREYEEAVIDAVCENATIDIPKAMIDKEIDNMLKDLEMRLKYQGLDLQTYYQYTNNTEEKVREYMKETAEKRVKTDLTIEEISKVEKVEATEEELLAKAAEMAKQYGGKDIEKTSKLILDSQKSYLKLGVINEKVIKMLVDNSKEIA
;
A
#
# COMPACT_ATOMS: atom_id res chain seq x y z
N MET A 1 18.59 1.73 -17.43
CA MET A 1 19.27 2.50 -16.36
C MET A 1 18.59 3.85 -16.17
N GLU A 2 18.24 4.53 -17.27
CA GLU A 2 17.47 5.78 -17.27
C GLU A 2 16.02 5.59 -16.77
N GLU A 3 15.26 4.63 -17.33
CA GLU A 3 13.89 4.31 -16.90
C GLU A 3 13.78 3.94 -15.41
N ALA A 4 14.76 3.19 -14.88
CA ALA A 4 14.81 2.83 -13.46
C ALA A 4 15.08 4.04 -12.56
N ASN A 5 15.84 5.03 -13.03
CA ASN A 5 16.08 6.26 -12.31
C ASN A 5 14.84 7.17 -12.35
N GLU A 6 14.17 7.30 -13.50
CA GLU A 6 12.92 8.06 -13.62
C GLU A 6 11.81 7.52 -12.73
N LEU A 7 11.63 6.19 -12.71
CA LEU A 7 10.68 5.53 -11.82
C LEU A 7 11.01 5.75 -10.35
N ARG A 8 12.30 5.78 -9.99
CA ARG A 8 12.72 6.07 -8.61
C ARG A 8 12.40 7.51 -8.24
N THR A 9 12.81 8.48 -9.06
CA THR A 9 12.54 9.91 -8.81
C THR A 9 11.05 10.18 -8.69
N LYS A 10 10.23 9.57 -9.56
CA LYS A 10 8.77 9.70 -9.48
C LYS A 10 8.22 9.18 -8.15
N ARG A 11 8.67 8.02 -7.68
CA ARG A 11 8.22 7.45 -6.40
C ARG A 11 8.66 8.29 -5.21
N GLU A 12 9.90 8.78 -5.23
CA GLU A 12 10.42 9.68 -4.18
C GLU A 12 9.58 10.97 -4.12
N TYR A 13 9.19 11.52 -5.27
CA TYR A 13 8.30 12.68 -5.33
C TYR A 13 6.90 12.38 -4.81
N GLU A 14 6.28 11.28 -5.23
CA GLU A 14 4.97 10.83 -4.74
C GLU A 14 4.99 10.65 -3.22
N GLU A 15 6.03 10.01 -2.68
CA GLU A 15 6.20 9.83 -1.23
C GLU A 15 6.33 11.17 -0.49
N ALA A 16 7.13 12.10 -1.01
CA ALA A 16 7.29 13.43 -0.43
C ALA A 16 5.97 14.23 -0.41
N VAL A 17 5.17 14.14 -1.46
CA VAL A 17 3.84 14.78 -1.53
C VAL A 17 2.90 14.16 -0.50
N ILE A 18 2.85 12.83 -0.40
CA ILE A 18 2.00 12.12 0.57
C ILE A 18 2.41 12.49 2.00
N ASP A 19 3.71 12.50 2.30
CA ASP A 19 4.24 12.85 3.61
C ASP A 19 3.85 14.28 3.99
N ALA A 20 4.03 15.24 3.09
CA ALA A 20 3.63 16.63 3.33
C ALA A 20 2.13 16.77 3.60
N VAL A 21 1.28 16.02 2.90
CA VAL A 21 -0.17 16.02 3.13
C VAL A 21 -0.51 15.39 4.48
N CYS A 22 0.13 14.27 4.83
CA CYS A 22 -0.06 13.60 6.11
C CYS A 22 0.40 14.46 7.29
N GLU A 23 1.51 15.20 7.17
CA GLU A 23 2.00 16.11 8.22
C GLU A 23 0.99 17.21 8.56
N ASN A 24 0.27 17.72 7.55
CA ASN A 24 -0.78 18.72 7.74
C ASN A 24 -2.10 18.12 8.26
N ALA A 25 -2.28 16.80 8.20
CA ALA A 25 -3.47 16.12 8.68
C ALA A 25 -3.39 15.87 10.21
N THR A 26 -4.40 16.37 10.93
CA THR A 26 -4.62 16.05 12.35
C THR A 26 -5.59 14.87 12.44
N ILE A 27 -5.07 13.68 12.72
CA ILE A 27 -5.83 12.44 12.80
C ILE A 27 -5.55 11.79 14.14
N ASP A 28 -6.60 11.54 14.92
CA ASP A 28 -6.52 10.70 16.11
C ASP A 28 -6.64 9.24 15.67
N ILE A 29 -5.55 8.48 15.79
CA ILE A 29 -5.47 7.09 15.31
C ILE A 29 -5.73 6.15 16.47
N PRO A 30 -6.82 5.36 16.44
CA PRO A 30 -7.07 4.38 17.48
C PRO A 30 -5.96 3.33 17.53
N LYS A 31 -5.50 2.98 18.74
CA LYS A 31 -4.47 1.94 18.94
C LYS A 31 -4.81 0.62 18.22
N ALA A 32 -6.09 0.24 18.20
CA ALA A 32 -6.54 -0.98 17.53
C ALA A 32 -6.23 -1.00 16.01
N MET A 33 -6.17 0.17 15.35
CA MET A 33 -5.79 0.26 13.94
C MET A 33 -4.28 0.05 13.76
N ILE A 34 -3.47 0.62 14.65
CA ILE A 34 -2.01 0.43 14.67
C ILE A 34 -1.68 -1.04 14.93
N ASP A 35 -2.29 -1.65 15.96
CA ASP A 35 -2.08 -3.05 16.31
C ASP A 35 -2.45 -3.98 15.14
N LYS A 36 -3.56 -3.69 14.44
CA LYS A 36 -3.97 -4.44 13.25
C LYS A 36 -2.97 -4.30 12.10
N GLU A 37 -2.40 -3.12 11.89
CA GLU A 37 -1.40 -2.92 10.84
C GLU A 37 -0.08 -3.62 11.19
N ILE A 38 0.33 -3.62 12.46
CA ILE A 38 1.47 -4.42 12.94
C ILE A 38 1.23 -5.92 12.66
N ASP A 39 0.02 -6.42 12.90
CA ASP A 39 -0.34 -7.81 12.61
C ASP A 39 -0.24 -8.13 11.11
N ASN A 40 -0.63 -7.19 10.24
CA ASN A 40 -0.48 -7.35 8.78
C ASN A 40 1.01 -7.38 8.39
N MET A 41 1.81 -6.46 8.92
CA MET A 41 3.25 -6.40 8.67
C MET A 41 3.97 -7.69 9.13
N LEU A 42 3.54 -8.27 10.26
CA LEU A 42 4.04 -9.56 10.73
C LEU A 42 3.65 -10.71 9.81
N LYS A 43 2.42 -10.74 9.29
CA LYS A 43 1.99 -11.74 8.30
C LYS A 43 2.78 -11.64 7.00
N ASP A 44 3.06 -10.43 6.55
CA ASP A 44 3.91 -10.21 5.38
C ASP A 44 5.34 -10.71 5.60
N LEU A 45 5.89 -10.45 6.80
CA LEU A 45 7.19 -10.98 7.20
C LEU A 45 7.16 -12.52 7.23
N GLU A 46 6.15 -13.12 7.86
CA GLU A 46 5.97 -14.56 7.93
C GLU A 46 5.91 -15.20 6.54
N MET A 47 5.15 -14.61 5.61
CA MET A 47 5.03 -15.10 4.25
C MET A 47 6.37 -15.08 3.53
N ARG A 48 7.13 -13.98 3.64
CA ARG A 48 8.48 -13.88 3.06
C ARG A 48 9.45 -14.92 3.65
N LEU A 49 9.41 -15.12 4.96
CA LEU A 49 10.24 -16.12 5.64
C LEU A 49 9.88 -17.54 5.17
N LYS A 50 8.58 -17.85 5.03
CA LYS A 50 8.12 -19.15 4.52
C LYS A 50 8.66 -19.44 3.12
N TYR A 51 8.72 -18.44 2.24
CA TYR A 51 9.34 -18.60 0.92
C TYR A 51 10.84 -18.92 0.97
N GLN A 52 11.52 -18.51 2.04
CA GLN A 52 12.93 -18.83 2.30
C GLN A 52 13.12 -20.12 3.12
N GLY A 53 12.03 -20.83 3.46
CA GLY A 53 12.07 -22.03 4.30
C GLY A 53 12.29 -21.75 5.79
N LEU A 54 12.01 -20.53 6.24
CA LEU A 54 12.15 -20.09 7.64
C LEU A 54 10.77 -19.82 8.26
N ASP A 55 10.68 -19.94 9.58
CA ASP A 55 9.52 -19.49 10.37
C ASP A 55 9.88 -18.29 11.27
N LEU A 56 8.85 -17.61 11.80
CA LEU A 56 9.03 -16.44 12.67
C LEU A 56 9.78 -16.77 13.96
N GLN A 57 9.52 -17.94 14.55
CA GLN A 57 10.17 -18.35 15.81
C GLN A 57 11.69 -18.47 15.63
N THR A 58 12.09 -19.10 14.54
CA THR A 58 13.47 -19.28 14.12
C THR A 58 14.11 -17.93 13.78
N TYR A 59 13.39 -17.03 13.10
CA TYR A 59 13.85 -15.67 12.83
C TYR A 59 14.12 -14.88 14.11
N TYR A 60 13.24 -14.95 15.11
CA TYR A 60 13.44 -14.30 16.40
C TYR A 60 14.70 -14.82 17.11
N GLN A 61 14.93 -16.14 17.08
CA GLN A 61 16.13 -16.74 17.64
C GLN A 61 17.41 -16.30 16.92
N TYR A 62 17.43 -16.34 15.58
CA TYR A 62 18.61 -15.95 14.80
C TYR A 62 18.96 -14.47 14.97
N THR A 63 17.95 -13.60 15.08
CA THR A 63 18.15 -12.16 15.24
C THR A 63 18.30 -11.73 16.69
N ASN A 64 18.23 -12.67 17.64
CA ASN A 64 18.22 -12.40 19.08
C ASN A 64 17.17 -11.34 19.48
N ASN A 65 15.95 -11.49 18.94
CA ASN A 65 14.81 -10.63 19.22
C ASN A 65 13.63 -11.44 19.77
N THR A 66 12.61 -10.74 20.25
CA THR A 66 11.31 -11.28 20.62
C THR A 66 10.22 -10.72 19.70
N GLU A 67 9.06 -11.37 19.64
CA GLU A 67 7.92 -10.83 18.89
C GLU A 67 7.58 -9.41 19.34
N GLU A 68 7.54 -9.16 20.65
CA GLU A 68 7.24 -7.83 21.23
C GLU A 68 8.18 -6.76 20.71
N LYS A 69 9.48 -7.07 20.65
CA LYS A 69 10.51 -6.16 20.17
C LYS A 69 10.40 -5.93 18.66
N VAL A 70 10.07 -6.96 17.89
CA VAL A 70 9.81 -6.83 16.45
C VAL A 70 8.56 -5.97 16.21
N ARG A 71 7.49 -6.18 16.97
CA ARG A 71 6.29 -5.33 16.94
C ARG A 71 6.59 -3.88 17.27
N GLU A 72 7.43 -3.64 18.29
CA GLU A 72 7.86 -2.30 18.67
C GLU A 72 8.61 -1.60 17.51
N TYR A 73 9.51 -2.31 16.82
CA TYR A 73 10.18 -1.80 15.63
C TYR A 73 9.23 -1.51 14.46
N MET A 74 8.12 -2.25 14.35
CA MET A 74 7.11 -2.01 13.32
C MET A 74 6.17 -0.86 13.66
N LYS A 75 6.09 -0.44 14.93
CA LYS A 75 5.08 0.49 15.41
C LYS A 75 5.09 1.84 14.70
N GLU A 76 6.25 2.47 14.56
CA GLU A 76 6.38 3.79 13.90
C GLU A 76 5.96 3.69 12.42
N THR A 77 6.37 2.62 11.74
CA THR A 77 5.99 2.39 10.34
C THR A 77 4.49 2.13 10.22
N ALA A 78 3.91 1.36 11.13
CA ALA A 78 2.48 1.07 11.17
C ALA A 78 1.66 2.34 11.43
N GLU A 79 2.10 3.20 12.36
CA GLU A 79 1.50 4.51 12.61
C GLU A 79 1.51 5.39 11.35
N LYS A 80 2.66 5.47 10.66
CA LYS A 80 2.77 6.22 9.39
C LYS A 80 1.80 5.68 8.34
N ARG A 81 1.75 4.36 8.13
CA ARG A 81 0.86 3.72 7.15
C ARG A 81 -0.61 3.96 7.45
N VAL A 82 -1.03 3.75 8.70
CA VAL A 82 -2.42 3.98 9.10
C VAL A 82 -2.80 5.46 8.93
N LYS A 83 -1.88 6.38 9.27
CA LYS A 83 -2.10 7.81 9.04
C LYS A 83 -2.29 8.13 7.57
N THR A 84 -1.43 7.59 6.71
CA THR A 84 -1.50 7.77 5.26
C THR A 84 -2.81 7.22 4.70
N ASP A 85 -3.19 6.00 5.06
CA ASP A 85 -4.42 5.37 4.59
C ASP A 85 -5.66 6.19 4.99
N LEU A 86 -5.74 6.63 6.25
CA LEU A 86 -6.84 7.47 6.72
C LEU A 86 -6.88 8.84 6.03
N THR A 87 -5.71 9.43 5.77
CA THR A 87 -5.60 10.72 5.08
C THR A 87 -6.09 10.59 3.64
N ILE A 88 -5.62 9.59 2.90
CA ILE A 88 -6.02 9.31 1.52
C ILE A 88 -7.51 8.97 1.46
N GLU A 89 -8.01 8.16 2.39
CA GLU A 89 -9.42 7.81 2.47
C GLU A 89 -10.28 9.07 2.65
N GLU A 90 -9.91 9.97 3.56
CA GLU A 90 -10.68 11.19 3.80
C GLU A 90 -10.63 12.15 2.60
N ILE A 91 -9.47 12.31 1.97
CA ILE A 91 -9.34 13.10 0.73
C ILE A 91 -10.22 12.51 -0.38
N SER A 92 -10.24 11.18 -0.52
CA SER A 92 -11.09 10.52 -1.52
C SER A 92 -12.57 10.83 -1.31
N LYS A 93 -13.04 10.95 -0.06
CA LYS A 93 -14.42 11.29 0.27
C LYS A 93 -14.73 12.75 -0.03
N VAL A 94 -13.85 13.67 0.39
CA VAL A 94 -14.02 15.12 0.20
C VAL A 94 -14.04 15.46 -1.29
N GLU A 95 -13.09 14.91 -2.05
CA GLU A 95 -12.94 15.15 -3.50
C GLU A 95 -13.81 14.23 -4.36
N LYS A 96 -14.57 13.32 -3.72
CA LYS A 96 -15.48 12.37 -4.37
C LYS A 96 -14.79 11.53 -5.45
N VAL A 97 -13.60 11.04 -5.13
CA VAL A 97 -12.82 10.16 -5.99
C VAL A 97 -13.44 8.76 -5.95
N GLU A 98 -13.96 8.33 -7.09
CA GLU A 98 -14.55 7.00 -7.25
C GLU A 98 -13.80 6.17 -8.31
N ALA A 99 -13.76 4.86 -8.11
CA ALA A 99 -13.25 3.93 -9.12
C ALA A 99 -14.37 3.54 -10.09
N THR A 100 -14.14 3.74 -11.39
CA THR A 100 -15.06 3.29 -12.43
C THR A 100 -14.87 1.80 -12.71
N GLU A 101 -15.88 1.16 -13.29
CA GLU A 101 -15.78 -0.25 -13.68
C GLU A 101 -14.66 -0.50 -14.70
N GLU A 102 -14.44 0.44 -15.62
CA GLU A 102 -13.35 0.39 -16.59
C GLU A 102 -11.98 0.45 -15.91
N GLU A 103 -11.80 1.33 -14.91
CA GLU A 103 -10.55 1.43 -14.15
C GLU A 103 -10.29 0.16 -13.32
N LEU A 104 -11.33 -0.41 -12.71
CA LEU A 104 -11.24 -1.68 -11.98
C LEU A 104 -10.83 -2.83 -12.90
N LEU A 105 -11.41 -2.91 -14.10
CA LEU A 105 -11.09 -3.93 -15.09
C LEU A 105 -9.65 -3.76 -15.60
N ALA A 106 -9.22 -2.52 -15.85
CA ALA A 106 -7.85 -2.21 -16.24
C ALA A 106 -6.85 -2.64 -15.16
N LYS A 107 -7.16 -2.37 -13.89
CA LYS A 107 -6.32 -2.78 -12.75
C LYS A 107 -6.26 -4.30 -12.61
N ALA A 108 -7.40 -4.98 -12.75
CA ALA A 108 -7.45 -6.44 -12.75
C ALA A 108 -6.62 -7.05 -13.91
N ALA A 109 -6.63 -6.41 -15.08
CA ALA A 109 -5.83 -6.83 -16.22
C ALA A 109 -4.33 -6.62 -16.03
N GLU A 110 -3.93 -5.54 -15.37
CA GLU A 110 -2.55 -5.32 -14.95
C GLU A 110 -2.07 -6.44 -14.01
N MET A 111 -2.87 -6.77 -13.00
CA MET A 111 -2.56 -7.88 -12.09
C MET A 111 -2.50 -9.22 -12.82
N ALA A 112 -3.47 -9.51 -13.71
CA ALA A 112 -3.50 -10.74 -14.49
C ALA A 112 -2.23 -10.94 -15.35
N LYS A 113 -1.68 -9.85 -15.91
CA LYS A 113 -0.40 -9.88 -16.65
C LYS A 113 0.77 -10.29 -15.75
N GLN A 114 0.81 -9.80 -14.51
CA GLN A 114 1.87 -10.14 -13.55
C GLN A 114 1.85 -11.64 -13.15
N TYR A 115 0.67 -12.26 -13.13
CA TYR A 115 0.53 -13.71 -12.87
C TYR A 115 0.92 -14.60 -14.06
N GLY A 116 1.25 -14.04 -15.23
CA GLY A 116 1.70 -14.81 -16.39
C GLY A 116 0.66 -15.73 -17.02
N GLY A 117 -0.64 -15.47 -16.80
CA GLY A 117 -1.74 -16.28 -17.34
C GLY A 117 -1.85 -16.19 -18.87
N LYS A 118 -2.18 -17.31 -19.53
CA LYS A 118 -2.40 -17.37 -21.00
C LYS A 118 -3.69 -16.67 -21.46
N ASP A 119 -4.66 -16.49 -20.57
CA ASP A 119 -5.97 -15.88 -20.83
C ASP A 119 -6.18 -14.71 -19.87
N ILE A 120 -5.60 -13.56 -20.23
CA ILE A 120 -5.65 -12.34 -19.42
C ILE A 120 -7.09 -11.91 -19.19
N GLU A 121 -7.97 -12.03 -20.18
CA GLU A 121 -9.35 -11.57 -20.06
C GLU A 121 -10.12 -12.36 -18.99
N LYS A 122 -10.05 -13.70 -19.05
CA LYS A 122 -10.69 -14.57 -18.05
C LYS A 122 -10.08 -14.36 -16.67
N THR A 123 -8.76 -14.27 -16.57
CA THR A 123 -8.07 -14.03 -15.30
C THR A 123 -8.44 -12.67 -14.70
N SER A 124 -8.56 -11.63 -15.53
CA SER A 124 -8.97 -10.29 -15.08
C SER A 124 -10.37 -10.30 -14.48
N LYS A 125 -11.33 -10.98 -15.13
CA LYS A 125 -12.70 -11.11 -14.62
C LYS A 125 -12.73 -11.85 -13.28
N LEU A 126 -11.98 -12.94 -13.15
CA LEU A 126 -11.88 -13.68 -11.89
C LEU A 126 -11.26 -12.84 -10.76
N ILE A 127 -10.22 -12.06 -11.05
CA ILE A 127 -9.61 -11.14 -10.09
C ILE A 127 -10.62 -10.05 -9.70
N LEU A 128 -11.31 -9.46 -10.68
CA LEU A 128 -12.31 -8.44 -10.44
C LEU A 128 -13.44 -8.94 -9.53
N ASP A 129 -13.96 -10.13 -9.78
CA ASP A 129 -15.04 -10.71 -8.99
C ASP A 129 -14.60 -11.09 -7.57
N SER A 130 -13.39 -11.62 -7.42
CA SER A 130 -12.88 -12.09 -6.12
C SER A 130 -12.29 -10.99 -5.24
N GLN A 131 -11.77 -9.92 -5.85
CA GLN A 131 -10.97 -8.89 -5.17
C GLN A 131 -11.48 -7.46 -5.45
N LYS A 132 -12.76 -7.31 -5.83
CA LYS A 132 -13.35 -6.01 -6.20
C LYS A 132 -13.05 -4.89 -5.20
N SER A 133 -13.22 -5.15 -3.90
CA SER A 133 -12.98 -4.16 -2.84
C SER A 133 -11.51 -3.73 -2.77
N TYR A 134 -10.59 -4.67 -2.94
CA TYR A 134 -9.16 -4.40 -2.94
C TYR A 134 -8.76 -3.59 -4.18
N LEU A 135 -9.26 -3.96 -5.36
CA LEU A 135 -9.06 -3.20 -6.59
C LEU A 135 -9.61 -1.79 -6.49
N LYS A 136 -10.81 -1.64 -5.90
CA LYS A 136 -11.42 -0.32 -5.69
C LYS A 136 -10.55 0.57 -4.80
N LEU A 137 -10.05 0.03 -3.70
CA LEU A 137 -9.14 0.76 -2.82
C LEU A 137 -7.86 1.17 -3.57
N GLY A 138 -7.25 0.24 -4.31
CA GLY A 138 -6.05 0.52 -5.10
C GLY A 138 -6.26 1.62 -6.15
N VAL A 139 -7.34 1.55 -6.92
CA VAL A 139 -7.67 2.57 -7.94
C VAL A 139 -7.95 3.93 -7.30
N ILE A 140 -8.71 3.99 -6.20
CA ILE A 140 -8.98 5.24 -5.49
C ILE A 140 -7.67 5.85 -4.97
N ASN A 141 -6.81 5.05 -4.33
CA ASN A 141 -5.53 5.51 -3.80
C ASN A 141 -4.64 6.08 -4.91
N GLU A 142 -4.50 5.37 -6.04
CA GLU A 142 -3.73 5.86 -7.19
C GLU A 142 -4.27 7.19 -7.73
N LYS A 143 -5.60 7.34 -7.80
CA LYS A 143 -6.25 8.58 -8.27
C LYS A 143 -6.03 9.74 -7.30
N VAL A 144 -6.14 9.50 -5.99
CA VAL A 144 -5.88 10.52 -4.97
C VAL A 144 -4.42 10.95 -5.02
N ILE A 145 -3.47 10.01 -5.06
CA ILE A 145 -2.04 10.33 -5.14
C ILE A 145 -1.74 11.15 -6.40
N LYS A 146 -2.27 10.72 -7.55
CA LYS A 146 -2.11 11.47 -8.80
C LYS A 146 -2.67 12.88 -8.69
N MET A 147 -3.86 13.04 -8.13
CA MET A 147 -4.47 14.34 -7.91
C MET A 147 -3.62 15.22 -6.98
N LEU A 148 -3.04 14.66 -5.90
CA LEU A 148 -2.16 15.39 -5.00
C LEU A 148 -0.87 15.82 -5.69
N VAL A 149 -0.28 14.95 -6.51
CA VAL A 149 0.92 15.26 -7.32
C VAL A 149 0.61 16.34 -8.35
N ASP A 150 -0.48 16.22 -9.11
CA ASP A 150 -0.88 17.17 -10.14
C ASP A 150 -1.20 18.58 -9.56
N ASN A 151 -1.60 18.65 -8.27
CA ASN A 151 -1.87 19.90 -7.56
C ASN A 151 -0.74 20.36 -6.63
N SER A 152 0.32 19.56 -6.48
CA SER A 152 1.48 19.94 -5.70
C SER A 152 2.20 21.07 -6.44
N LYS A 153 2.53 22.15 -5.72
CA LYS A 153 3.46 23.14 -6.27
C LYS A 153 4.77 22.42 -6.47
N GLU A 154 5.35 22.48 -7.67
CA GLU A 154 6.72 22.01 -7.89
C GLU A 154 7.56 22.52 -6.73
N ILE A 155 8.10 21.59 -5.93
CA ILE A 155 9.14 21.94 -4.97
C ILE A 155 10.34 22.30 -5.84
N ALA A 156 10.40 23.58 -6.22
CA ALA A 156 11.52 24.18 -6.93
C ALA A 156 12.74 24.30 -6.01
#